data_AF-A0A7I0J5X7-F1
#
_entry.id   AF-A0A7I0J5X7-F1
#
_cell.length_a   1.000
_cell.length_b   1.000
_cell.length_c   1.000
_cell.angle_alpha   90.00
_cell.angle_beta   90.00
_cell.angle_gamma   90.00
#
_symmetry.space_group_name_H-M   'P 1'
#
loop_
_entity.id
_entity.type
_entity.pdbx_description
1 polymer ?
#
loop_
_entity_poly.entity_id
_entity_poly.type
_entity_poly.pdbx_seq_one_letter_code
_entity_poly.pdbx_strand_id
1 'polypeptide(L)'
;VLFRSGFLTQTHPNPNSTLSLSVTSTIGGALTEKPCVADYGDLGSYSVNCRLAAGEASPEETLTHLVNASPERLHLWLNYRVTF
;
A
#
# COMPACT_ATOMS: atom_id res chain seq x y z
N VAL A 1 -2.07 -14.29 2.77
CA VAL A 1 -3.47 -13.83 2.93
C VAL A 1 -3.44 -12.48 3.61
N LEU A 2 -4.16 -11.48 3.09
CA LEU A 2 -4.28 -10.14 3.69
C LEU A 2 -5.58 -10.10 4.50
N PHE A 3 -5.52 -9.71 5.76
CA PHE A 3 -6.69 -9.55 6.62
C PHE A 3 -6.97 -8.07 6.85
N ARG A 4 -8.23 -7.64 6.72
CA ARG A 4 -8.64 -6.26 6.97
C ARG A 4 -9.86 -6.24 7.89
N SER A 5 -9.72 -5.55 9.03
CA SER A 5 -10.79 -5.36 10.01
C SER A 5 -11.06 -3.88 10.23
N GLY A 6 -12.29 -3.55 10.62
CA GLY A 6 -12.67 -2.17 10.90
C GLY A 6 -13.73 -2.06 11.99
N PHE A 7 -13.72 -0.93 12.68
CA PHE A 7 -14.69 -0.54 13.68
C PHE A 7 -15.16 0.90 13.40
N LEU A 8 -16.45 1.14 13.54
CA LEU A 8 -17.06 2.46 13.41
C LEU A 8 -17.96 2.69 14.63
N THR A 9 -17.75 3.81 15.31
CA THR A 9 -18.65 4.29 16.36
C THR A 9 -19.07 5.72 16.08
N GLN A 10 -20.29 6.05 16.47
CA GLN A 10 -20.87 7.38 16.30
C GLN A 10 -21.61 7.78 17.56
N THR A 11 -21.44 9.03 17.97
CA THR A 11 -22.20 9.65 19.06
C THR A 11 -22.79 10.98 18.59
N HIS A 12 -23.80 11.46 19.31
CA HIS A 12 -24.43 12.76 19.09
C HIS A 12 -24.16 13.64 20.32
N PRO A 13 -23.04 14.40 20.34
CA PRO A 13 -22.70 15.26 21.48
C PRO A 13 -23.78 16.31 21.80
N ASN A 14 -24.51 16.74 20.78
CA ASN A 14 -25.70 17.57 20.88
C ASN A 14 -26.67 17.23 19.72
N PRO A 15 -27.94 17.69 19.75
CA PRO A 15 -28.94 17.36 18.72
C PRO A 15 -28.56 17.75 17.29
N ASN A 16 -27.66 18.73 17.16
CA ASN A 16 -27.25 19.33 15.90
C ASN A 16 -25.83 18.91 15.49
N SER A 17 -25.30 17.84 16.09
CA SER A 17 -23.95 17.39 15.80
C SER A 17 -23.82 15.88 15.81
N THR A 18 -22.83 15.42 15.07
CA THR A 18 -22.46 14.01 14.98
C THR A 18 -20.95 13.91 15.07
N LEU A 19 -20.48 13.07 15.98
CA LEU A 19 -19.08 12.68 16.10
C LEU A 19 -18.94 11.23 15.69
N SER A 20 -18.13 10.95 14.67
CA SER A 20 -17.85 9.60 14.19
C SER A 20 -16.37 9.29 14.32
N LEU A 21 -16.05 8.13 14.88
CA LEU A 21 -14.71 7.57 14.96
C LEU A 21 -14.68 6.26 14.17
N SER A 22 -13.78 6.18 13.19
CA SER A 22 -13.53 4.98 12.40
C SER A 22 -12.09 4.53 12.58
N VAL A 23 -11.91 3.24 12.80
CA VAL A 23 -10.60 2.60 12.95
C VAL A 23 -10.57 1.43 11.98
N THR A 24 -9.58 1.38 11.10
CA THR A 24 -9.36 0.21 10.23
C THR A 24 -7.94 -0.28 10.35
N SER A 25 -7.76 -1.59 10.39
CA SER A 25 -6.48 -2.26 10.49
C SER A 25 -6.35 -3.28 9.37
N THR A 26 -5.20 -3.27 8.71
CA THR A 26 -4.80 -4.29 7.75
C THR A 26 -3.60 -5.02 8.33
N ILE A 27 -3.70 -6.34 8.44
CA ILE A 27 -2.68 -7.20 9.06
C ILE A 27 -2.40 -8.40 8.15
N GLY A 28 -1.13 -8.79 8.07
CA GLY A 28 -0.69 -9.93 7.29
C GLY A 28 -0.56 -9.65 5.79
N GLY A 29 -0.10 -10.67 5.06
CA GLY A 29 0.35 -10.52 3.68
C GLY A 29 1.81 -10.08 3.58
N ALA A 30 2.40 -10.24 2.41
CA ALA A 30 3.75 -9.79 2.11
C ALA A 30 3.68 -8.99 0.81
N LEU A 31 4.12 -7.73 0.84
CA LEU A 31 4.28 -6.91 -0.35
C LEU A 31 5.72 -7.08 -0.83
N THR A 32 5.96 -8.23 -1.46
CA THR A 32 7.24 -8.57 -2.05
C THR A 32 7.12 -8.46 -3.56
N GLU A 33 7.80 -7.47 -4.13
CA GLU A 33 7.94 -7.32 -5.56
C GLU A 33 8.77 -8.49 -6.11
N LYS A 34 8.31 -9.08 -7.22
CA LYS A 34 9.03 -10.16 -7.89
C LYS A 34 9.81 -9.59 -9.06
N PRO A 35 11.00 -10.13 -9.34
CA PRO A 35 11.70 -9.80 -10.57
C PRO A 35 10.91 -10.30 -11.79
N CYS A 36 11.09 -9.62 -12.93
CA CYS A 36 10.60 -10.09 -14.23
C CYS A 36 11.74 -10.18 -15.23
N VAL A 37 11.48 -10.89 -16.32
CA VAL A 37 12.41 -10.99 -17.45
C VAL A 37 12.13 -9.84 -18.40
N ALA A 38 13.13 -9.00 -18.64
CA ALA A 38 13.12 -7.99 -19.69
C ALA A 38 13.98 -8.46 -20.86
N ASP A 39 13.47 -8.25 -22.06
CA ASP A 39 14.18 -8.53 -23.32
C ASP A 39 14.77 -7.22 -23.85
N TYR A 40 16.09 -7.17 -23.98
CA TYR A 40 16.85 -6.04 -24.51
C TYR A 40 17.27 -6.25 -25.97
N GLY A 41 16.61 -7.17 -26.70
CA GLY A 41 16.88 -7.47 -28.09
C GLY A 41 18.24 -8.13 -28.27
N ASP A 42 19.12 -7.50 -29.06
CA ASP A 42 20.44 -8.04 -29.37
C ASP A 42 21.35 -8.22 -28.12
N LEU A 43 21.04 -7.52 -27.02
CA LEU A 43 21.75 -7.65 -25.75
C LEU A 43 21.31 -8.88 -24.93
N GLY A 44 20.18 -9.51 -25.27
CA GLY A 44 19.62 -10.67 -24.59
C GLY A 44 18.55 -10.33 -23.55
N SER A 45 18.13 -11.36 -22.79
CA SER A 45 17.08 -11.25 -21.78
C SER A 45 17.63 -11.38 -20.36
N TYR A 46 17.25 -10.47 -19.47
CA TYR A 46 17.77 -10.40 -18.10
C TYR A 46 16.65 -10.29 -17.07
N SER A 47 16.92 -10.77 -15.86
CA SER A 47 16.03 -10.58 -14.71
C SER A 47 16.22 -9.17 -14.15
N VAL A 48 15.14 -8.40 -14.03
CA VAL A 48 15.16 -6.98 -13.63
C VAL A 48 14.00 -6.65 -12.67
N ASN A 49 14.11 -5.50 -12.01
CA ASN A 49 12.92 -4.86 -11.43
C ASN A 49 12.10 -4.22 -12.56
N CYS A 50 10.87 -4.69 -12.75
CA CYS A 50 10.01 -4.31 -13.87
C CYS A 50 9.72 -2.82 -13.94
N ARG A 51 9.65 -2.15 -12.78
CA ARG A 51 9.43 -0.71 -12.70
C ARG A 51 10.65 0.09 -13.19
N LEU A 52 11.83 -0.50 -13.10
CA LEU A 52 13.11 0.15 -13.40
C LEU A 52 13.77 -0.37 -14.68
N ALA A 53 13.16 -1.33 -15.37
CA ALA A 53 13.72 -1.99 -16.56
C ALA A 53 14.08 -1.03 -17.71
N ALA A 54 13.36 0.08 -17.83
CA ALA A 54 13.58 1.12 -18.85
C ALA A 54 14.46 2.29 -18.37
N GLY A 55 15.08 2.18 -17.20
CA GLY A 55 15.99 3.19 -16.65
C GLY A 55 17.43 3.04 -17.12
N GLU A 56 18.31 3.89 -16.61
CA GLU A 56 19.76 3.84 -16.89
C GLU A 56 20.51 2.81 -16.04
N ALA A 57 19.88 2.26 -15.01
CA ALA A 57 20.49 1.27 -14.13
C ALA A 57 20.68 -0.07 -14.86
N SER A 58 21.80 -0.75 -14.59
CA SER A 58 22.04 -2.09 -15.13
C SER A 58 21.04 -3.11 -14.57
N PRO A 59 20.78 -4.23 -15.28
CA PRO A 59 19.81 -5.24 -14.85
C PRO A 59 20.02 -5.70 -13.40
N GLU A 60 21.26 -5.93 -13.00
CA GLU A 60 21.64 -6.37 -11.65
C GLU A 60 21.35 -5.30 -10.59
N GLU A 61 21.64 -4.03 -10.90
CA GLU A 61 21.35 -2.91 -10.00
C GLU A 61 19.84 -2.75 -9.79
N THR A 62 19.02 -2.95 -10.83
CA THR A 62 17.56 -2.84 -10.69
C THR A 62 17.00 -3.83 -9.68
N LEU A 63 17.58 -5.04 -9.57
CA LEU A 63 17.12 -6.08 -8.64
C LEU A 63 17.30 -5.70 -7.17
N THR A 64 18.27 -4.82 -6.87
CA THR A 64 18.49 -4.33 -5.49
C THR A 64 17.35 -3.43 -5.00
N HIS A 65 16.51 -2.94 -5.91
CA HIS A 65 15.38 -2.07 -5.61
C HIS A 65 14.03 -2.79 -5.52
N LEU A 66 14.02 -4.13 -5.52
CA LEU A 66 12.80 -4.92 -5.27
C LEU A 66 12.21 -4.56 -3.92
N VAL A 67 10.97 -4.08 -3.91
CA VAL A 67 10.29 -3.72 -2.67
C VAL A 67 9.98 -4.99 -1.88
N ASN A 68 10.37 -5.02 -0.61
CA ASN A 68 9.94 -6.03 0.35
C ASN A 68 9.45 -5.35 1.63
N ALA A 69 8.13 -5.18 1.75
CA ALA A 69 7.52 -4.48 2.85
C ALA A 69 6.34 -5.24 3.45
N SER A 70 6.15 -5.09 4.75
CA SER A 70 4.92 -5.52 5.43
C SER A 70 3.78 -4.53 5.10
N PRO A 71 2.63 -4.99 4.58
CA PRO A 71 1.50 -4.12 4.24
C PRO A 71 0.69 -3.67 5.47
N GLU A 72 1.21 -3.88 6.68
CA GLU A 72 0.55 -3.53 7.93
C GLU A 72 0.20 -2.04 7.97
N ARG A 73 -1.07 -1.74 8.21
CA ARG A 73 -1.56 -0.37 8.22
C ARG A 73 -2.67 -0.21 9.25
N LEU A 74 -2.54 0.81 10.08
CA LEU A 74 -3.62 1.31 10.94
C LEU A 74 -4.08 2.65 10.39
N HIS A 75 -5.39 2.80 10.20
CA HIS A 75 -5.99 4.06 9.78
C HIS A 75 -7.03 4.48 10.81
N LEU A 76 -6.79 5.66 11.39
CA LEU A 76 -7.64 6.32 12.38
C LEU A 76 -8.30 7.52 11.70
N TRP A 77 -9.63 7.58 11.75
CA TRP A 77 -10.41 8.67 11.18
C TRP A 77 -11.39 9.23 12.20
N LEU A 78 -11.37 10.54 12.37
CA LEU A 78 -12.27 11.27 13.24
C LEU A 78 -13.06 12.28 12.39
N ASN A 79 -14.38 12.25 12.46
CA ASN A 79 -15.25 13.17 11.76
C ASN A 79 -16.19 13.86 12.75
N TYR A 80 -16.26 15.18 12.69
CA TYR A 80 -17.25 15.97 13.42
C TYR A 80 -18.09 16.75 12.42
N ARG A 81 -19.40 16.56 12.46
CA ARG A 81 -20.37 17.22 11.58
C ARG A 81 -21.35 18.03 12.42
N VAL A 82 -21.64 19.24 11.99
CA VAL A 82 -22.65 20.13 12.57
C VAL A 82 -23.72 20.41 11.52
N THR A 83 -24.99 20.37 11.92
CA THR A 83 -26.15 20.72 11.10
C THR A 83 -26.79 21.98 11.67
N PHE A 84 -27.06 22.97 10.82
CA PHE A 84 -27.68 24.26 11.19
C PHE A 84 -29.14 24.31 10.72
#